data_AF-A0A2H1WVG7-F1
#
_entry.id   AF-A0A2H1WVG7-F1
#
_cell.length_a   1.000
_cell.length_b   1.000
_cell.length_c   1.000
_cell.angle_alpha   90.00
_cell.angle_beta   90.00
_cell.angle_gamma   90.00
#
_symmetry.space_group_name_H-M   'P 1'
#
loop_
_entity.id
_entity.type
_entity.pdbx_description
1 polymer ?
#
loop_
_entity_poly.entity_id
_entity_poly.type
_entity_poly.pdbx_seq_one_letter_code
_entity_poly.pdbx_strand_id
1 'polypeptide(L)'
;MAPSPQETMVEQQPKTIPRGLTGEELVISGMSGLFPMSDSVLEFKENLYNKVDMVSNENLRWDIRHPEIPKHFGMINGVNRFDAQFFKVHYKQALIMDPMSRKLLEHAYQAIFDAGINPLELRGKKIGVFIGAAFSESEKLIIYESIQRNGFGITG
;
A
#
# COMPACT_ATOMS: atom_id res chain seq x y z
N MET A 1 -16.62 41.57 -39.53
CA MET A 1 -15.18 41.63 -39.86
C MET A 1 -14.43 41.29 -38.59
N ALA A 2 -14.00 40.03 -38.45
CA ALA A 2 -13.37 39.52 -37.24
C ALA A 2 -11.90 40.00 -37.17
N PRO A 3 -11.37 40.35 -35.99
CA PRO A 3 -9.94 40.57 -35.84
C PRO A 3 -9.22 39.22 -35.72
N SER A 4 -8.16 39.05 -36.49
CA SER A 4 -6.95 38.31 -36.12
C SER A 4 -5.83 39.34 -36.03
N PRO A 5 -4.69 39.15 -35.32
CA PRO A 5 -4.19 38.01 -34.56
C PRO A 5 -3.81 38.39 -33.10
N GLN A 6 -3.80 37.44 -32.17
CA GLN A 6 -3.01 37.59 -30.94
C GLN A 6 -2.02 36.43 -30.86
N GLU A 7 -0.76 36.83 -30.80
CA GLU A 7 0.43 36.00 -30.69
C GLU A 7 0.23 34.97 -29.59
N THR A 8 0.45 33.69 -29.93
CA THR A 8 0.59 32.64 -28.94
C THR A 8 1.74 33.04 -28.03
N MET A 9 1.42 33.54 -26.83
CA MET A 9 2.38 33.65 -25.75
C MET A 9 2.90 32.23 -25.54
N VAL A 10 4.14 31.98 -25.96
CA VAL A 10 4.86 30.78 -25.58
C VAL A 10 5.00 30.87 -24.07
N GLU A 11 4.10 30.21 -23.35
CA GLU A 11 4.20 29.99 -21.93
C GLU A 11 5.54 29.30 -21.71
N GLN A 12 6.53 30.07 -21.25
CA GLN A 12 7.84 29.55 -20.94
C GLN A 12 7.63 28.56 -19.80
N GLN A 13 7.63 27.27 -20.15
CA GLN A 13 7.74 26.20 -19.16
C GLN A 13 8.90 26.58 -18.24
N PRO A 14 8.69 26.60 -16.90
CA PRO A 14 9.75 26.94 -15.98
C PRO A 14 10.90 25.97 -16.25
N LYS A 15 12.03 26.50 -16.76
CA LYS A 15 13.27 25.74 -16.90
C LYS A 15 13.67 25.30 -15.49
N THR A 16 13.34 24.07 -15.13
CA THR A 16 13.89 23.41 -13.97
C THR A 16 15.38 23.22 -14.23
N ILE A 17 16.17 24.21 -13.82
CA ILE A 17 17.62 24.06 -13.69
C ILE A 17 17.79 22.89 -12.71
N PRO A 18 18.44 21.77 -13.09
CA PRO A 18 18.69 20.70 -12.15
C PRO A 18 19.66 21.25 -11.09
N ARG A 19 19.10 21.66 -9.95
CA ARG A 19 19.88 21.92 -8.76
C ARG A 19 20.48 20.58 -8.35
N GLY A 20 21.80 20.48 -8.32
CA GLY A 20 22.47 19.28 -7.80
C GLY A 20 22.04 19.08 -6.34
N LEU A 21 21.61 17.87 -6.01
CA LEU A 21 21.14 17.55 -4.66
C LEU A 21 22.28 17.79 -3.66
N THR A 22 22.01 18.56 -2.60
CA THR A 22 23.02 18.92 -1.59
C THR A 22 23.34 17.77 -0.61
N GLY A 23 22.58 16.68 -0.68
CA GLY A 23 22.70 15.51 0.20
C GLY A 23 21.82 15.56 1.46
N GLU A 24 21.17 16.69 1.74
CA GLU A 24 20.25 16.88 2.89
C GLU A 24 18.78 16.99 2.47
N GLU A 25 18.49 16.97 1.18
CA GLU A 25 17.14 17.09 0.65
C GLU A 25 16.34 15.80 0.91
N LEU A 26 15.09 15.98 1.32
CA LEU A 26 14.16 14.87 1.55
C LEU A 26 13.40 14.58 0.25
N VAL A 27 13.51 13.35 -0.22
CA VAL A 27 12.85 12.88 -1.44
C VAL A 27 12.01 11.65 -1.15
N ILE A 28 10.90 11.52 -1.87
CA ILE A 28 10.17 10.26 -1.95
C ILE A 28 10.85 9.46 -3.07
N SER A 29 11.66 8.48 -2.70
CA SER A 29 12.47 7.73 -3.65
C SER A 29 11.77 6.50 -4.25
N GLY A 30 10.76 5.95 -3.57
CA GLY A 30 10.01 4.80 -4.07
C GLY A 30 8.66 4.65 -3.37
N MET A 31 7.73 4.00 -4.06
CA MET A 31 6.36 3.81 -3.59
C MET A 31 5.80 2.45 -3.99
N SER A 32 5.03 1.84 -3.10
CA SER A 32 4.27 0.63 -3.38
C SER A 32 3.03 0.59 -2.48
N GLY A 33 1.97 -0.05 -2.96
CA GLY A 33 0.72 -0.17 -2.22
C GLY A 33 -0.33 -0.97 -2.97
N LEU A 34 -1.34 -1.41 -2.22
CA LEU A 34 -2.54 -2.07 -2.71
C LEU A 34 -3.74 -1.17 -2.51
N PHE A 35 -4.57 -1.09 -3.54
CA PHE A 35 -5.77 -0.26 -3.54
C PHE A 35 -6.96 -1.06 -4.08
N PRO A 36 -8.20 -0.58 -3.88
CA PRO A 36 -9.36 -1.21 -4.48
C PRO A 36 -9.18 -1.39 -5.99
N MET A 37 -9.49 -2.60 -6.49
CA MET A 37 -9.33 -2.98 -7.91
C MET A 37 -7.94 -2.71 -8.53
N SER A 38 -6.90 -2.52 -7.72
CA SER A 38 -5.56 -2.17 -8.20
C SER A 38 -4.49 -2.88 -7.37
N ASP A 39 -3.74 -3.77 -8.01
CA ASP A 39 -2.71 -4.57 -7.34
C ASP A 39 -1.35 -3.83 -7.25
N SER A 40 -1.27 -2.61 -7.82
CA SER A 40 -0.10 -1.74 -7.74
C SER A 40 -0.46 -0.24 -7.80
N VAL A 41 0.51 0.62 -7.46
CA VAL A 41 0.37 2.08 -7.60
C VAL A 41 0.19 2.51 -9.06
N LEU A 42 0.76 1.76 -10.02
CA LEU A 42 0.64 2.06 -11.45
C LEU A 42 -0.76 1.76 -11.97
N GLU A 43 -1.34 0.62 -11.57
CA GLU A 43 -2.74 0.31 -11.89
C GLU A 43 -3.70 1.31 -11.25
N PHE A 44 -3.43 1.67 -9.99
CA PHE A 44 -4.21 2.68 -9.29
C PHE A 44 -4.16 4.03 -10.01
N LYS A 45 -2.96 4.46 -10.45
CA LYS A 45 -2.76 5.65 -11.27
C LYS A 45 -3.61 5.58 -12.54
N GLU A 46 -3.56 4.48 -13.28
CA GLU A 46 -4.32 4.31 -14.52
C GLU A 46 -5.84 4.39 -14.28
N ASN A 47 -6.33 3.74 -13.22
CA ASN A 47 -7.73 3.81 -12.82
C ASN A 47 -8.15 5.25 -12.47
N LEU A 48 -7.29 6.01 -11.79
CA LEU A 48 -7.54 7.43 -11.49
C LEU A 48 -7.59 8.28 -12.76
N TYR A 49 -6.64 8.11 -13.70
CA TYR A 49 -6.63 8.87 -14.96
C TYR A 49 -7.88 8.60 -15.80
N ASN A 50 -8.33 7.34 -15.83
CA ASN A 50 -9.52 6.93 -16.56
C ASN A 50 -10.84 7.16 -15.80
N LYS A 51 -10.77 7.70 -14.57
CA LYS A 51 -11.93 7.96 -13.70
C LYS A 51 -12.77 6.71 -13.44
N VAL A 52 -12.11 5.57 -13.30
CA VAL A 52 -12.74 4.30 -12.96
C VAL A 52 -13.16 4.34 -11.49
N ASP A 53 -14.43 4.06 -11.21
CA ASP A 53 -14.89 3.84 -9.84
C ASP A 53 -14.39 2.47 -9.36
N MET A 54 -13.53 2.50 -8.34
CA MET A 54 -12.92 1.29 -7.75
C MET A 54 -13.69 0.79 -6.53
N VAL A 55 -14.82 1.42 -6.20
CA VAL A 55 -15.73 0.98 -5.13
C VAL A 55 -16.82 0.11 -5.75
N SER A 56 -17.05 -1.06 -5.18
CA SER A 56 -18.06 -1.98 -5.68
C SER A 56 -18.93 -2.54 -4.56
N ASN A 57 -20.09 -3.06 -4.93
CA ASN A 57 -20.95 -3.86 -4.05
C ASN A 57 -20.82 -5.37 -4.33
N GLU A 58 -19.89 -5.74 -5.21
CA GLU A 58 -19.62 -7.11 -5.62
C GLU A 58 -18.53 -7.72 -4.74
N ASN A 59 -18.56 -9.05 -4.57
CA ASN A 59 -17.53 -9.80 -3.83
C ASN A 59 -17.31 -9.36 -2.38
N LEU A 60 -18.32 -8.78 -1.73
CA LEU A 60 -18.26 -8.34 -0.32
C LEU A 60 -17.67 -9.42 0.58
N ARG A 61 -16.75 -9.03 1.47
CA ARG A 61 -16.14 -9.95 2.46
C ARG A 61 -17.17 -10.55 3.41
N TRP A 62 -18.30 -9.86 3.62
CA TRP A 62 -19.37 -10.25 4.53
C TRP A 62 -20.73 -9.97 3.89
N ASP A 63 -21.74 -10.75 4.27
CA ASP A 63 -23.12 -10.54 3.83
C ASP A 63 -23.78 -9.41 4.62
N ILE A 64 -24.01 -8.27 3.98
CA ILE A 64 -24.60 -7.08 4.62
C ILE A 64 -26.12 -7.11 4.47
N ARG A 65 -26.79 -7.52 5.54
CA ARG A 65 -28.27 -7.58 5.60
C ARG A 65 -28.92 -6.36 6.23
N HIS A 66 -28.15 -5.49 6.90
CA HIS A 66 -28.70 -4.33 7.57
C HIS A 66 -28.97 -3.19 6.57
N PRO A 67 -30.18 -2.61 6.54
CA PRO A 67 -30.58 -1.62 5.54
C PRO A 67 -29.83 -0.28 5.66
N GLU A 68 -29.31 0.06 6.85
CA GLU A 68 -28.59 1.32 7.09
C GLU A 68 -27.09 1.27 6.74
N ILE A 69 -26.55 0.07 6.45
CA ILE A 69 -25.14 -0.07 6.10
C ILE A 69 -25.00 0.08 4.58
N PRO A 70 -24.21 1.04 4.07
CA PRO A 70 -23.95 1.17 2.64
C PRO A 70 -23.38 -0.14 2.10
N LYS A 71 -23.79 -0.53 0.88
CA LYS A 71 -23.34 -1.78 0.25
C LYS A 71 -22.09 -1.62 -0.63
N HIS A 72 -21.55 -0.41 -0.74
CA HIS A 72 -20.42 -0.09 -1.62
C HIS A 72 -19.12 0.03 -0.80
N PHE A 73 -18.13 -0.80 -1.13
CA PHE A 73 -16.84 -0.85 -0.44
C PHE A 73 -15.67 -0.93 -1.43
N GLY A 74 -14.56 -0.30 -1.05
CA GLY A 74 -13.28 -0.49 -1.72
C GLY A 74 -12.60 -1.75 -1.20
N MET A 75 -12.53 -2.79 -2.03
CA MET A 75 -11.97 -4.08 -1.63
C MET A 75 -10.61 -4.32 -2.27
N ILE A 76 -9.63 -4.67 -1.43
CA ILE A 76 -8.31 -5.10 -1.88
C ILE A 76 -8.27 -6.62 -2.13
N ASN A 77 -7.55 -7.02 -3.17
CA ASN A 77 -7.34 -8.41 -3.52
C ASN A 77 -6.21 -9.04 -2.69
N GLY A 78 -6.16 -10.38 -2.68
CA GLY A 78 -4.97 -11.10 -2.22
C GLY A 78 -4.62 -10.96 -0.73
N VAL A 79 -5.56 -10.52 0.11
CA VAL A 79 -5.36 -10.32 1.57
C VAL A 79 -4.87 -11.59 2.27
N ASN A 80 -5.26 -12.76 1.77
CA ASN A 80 -4.88 -14.06 2.32
C ASN A 80 -3.53 -14.58 1.80
N ARG A 81 -2.90 -13.89 0.83
CA ARG A 81 -1.63 -14.30 0.22
C ARG A 81 -0.46 -13.65 0.97
N PHE A 82 0.59 -14.42 1.25
CA PHE A 82 1.82 -13.90 1.84
C PHE A 82 2.99 -14.84 1.56
N ASP A 83 4.13 -14.31 1.11
CA ASP A 83 5.35 -15.10 0.92
C ASP A 83 6.12 -15.31 2.24
N ALA A 84 5.63 -16.24 3.06
CA ALA A 84 6.22 -16.52 4.37
C ALA A 84 7.69 -17.01 4.29
N GLN A 85 8.04 -17.77 3.25
CA GLN A 85 9.38 -18.34 3.11
C GLN A 85 10.40 -17.23 2.81
N PHE A 86 10.04 -16.28 1.96
CA PHE A 86 10.88 -15.13 1.65
C PHE A 86 11.22 -14.30 2.90
N PHE A 87 10.22 -14.02 3.74
CA PHE A 87 10.39 -13.29 5.00
C PHE A 87 10.90 -14.15 6.17
N LYS A 88 11.21 -15.43 5.93
CA LYS A 88 11.69 -16.39 6.94
C LYS A 88 10.72 -16.53 8.14
N VAL A 89 9.42 -16.43 7.88
CA VAL A 89 8.36 -16.63 8.86
C VAL A 89 7.91 -18.09 8.80
N HIS A 90 7.82 -18.76 9.95
CA HIS A 90 7.34 -20.14 9.99
C HIS A 90 5.86 -20.21 9.57
N TYR A 91 5.47 -21.26 8.83
CA TYR A 91 4.10 -21.39 8.28
C TYR A 91 2.99 -21.18 9.34
N LYS A 92 3.14 -21.78 10.52
CA LYS A 92 2.17 -21.61 11.62
C LYS A 92 2.09 -20.17 12.12
N GLN A 93 3.20 -19.42 12.11
CA GLN A 93 3.20 -18.01 12.50
C GLN A 93 2.54 -17.16 11.41
N ALA A 94 2.84 -17.41 10.14
CA ALA A 94 2.23 -16.68 9.02
C ALA A 94 0.70 -16.78 8.99
N LEU A 95 0.13 -17.92 9.43
CA LEU A 95 -1.32 -18.11 9.54
C LEU A 95 -1.98 -17.22 10.60
N ILE A 96 -1.27 -16.92 11.69
CA ILE A 96 -1.79 -16.10 12.80
C ILE A 96 -1.34 -14.64 12.71
N MET A 97 -0.61 -14.26 11.67
CA MET A 97 -0.23 -12.86 11.46
C MET A 97 -1.42 -12.06 10.92
N ASP A 98 -1.58 -10.85 11.45
CA ASP A 98 -2.53 -9.87 10.92
C ASP A 98 -2.29 -9.65 9.41
N PRO A 99 -3.34 -9.70 8.56
CA PRO A 99 -3.20 -9.52 7.12
C PRO A 99 -2.59 -8.17 6.72
N MET A 100 -2.84 -7.08 7.47
CA MET A 100 -2.25 -5.77 7.15
C MET A 100 -0.75 -5.79 7.38
N SER A 101 -0.28 -6.39 8.48
CA SER A 101 1.15 -6.58 8.73
C SER A 101 1.84 -7.41 7.66
N ARG A 102 1.18 -8.48 7.16
CA ARG A 102 1.71 -9.30 6.06
C ARG A 102 1.87 -8.50 4.77
N LYS A 103 0.86 -7.73 4.39
CA LYS A 103 0.91 -6.86 3.21
C LYS A 103 1.93 -5.73 3.36
N LEU A 104 2.03 -5.14 4.56
CA LEU A 104 3.01 -4.10 4.86
C LEU A 104 4.43 -4.58 4.60
N LEU A 105 4.79 -5.81 5.00
CA LEU A 105 6.11 -6.38 4.74
C LEU A 105 6.41 -6.50 3.24
N GLU A 106 5.44 -7.00 2.46
CA GLU A 106 5.58 -7.13 1.00
C GLU A 106 5.74 -5.76 0.32
N HIS A 107 4.91 -4.78 0.68
CA HIS A 107 4.95 -3.45 0.05
C HIS A 107 6.14 -2.61 0.52
N ALA A 108 6.57 -2.72 1.77
CA ALA A 108 7.79 -2.08 2.23
C ALA A 108 9.00 -2.60 1.44
N TYR A 109 9.06 -3.90 1.20
CA TYR A 109 10.11 -4.49 0.36
C TYR A 109 10.02 -3.99 -1.09
N GLN A 110 8.83 -4.03 -1.70
CA GLN A 110 8.62 -3.53 -3.07
C GLN A 110 8.96 -2.04 -3.23
N ALA A 111 8.62 -1.19 -2.26
CA ALA A 111 8.93 0.23 -2.30
C ALA A 111 10.45 0.50 -2.27
N ILE A 112 11.22 -0.33 -1.57
CA ILE A 112 12.69 -0.27 -1.59
C ILE A 112 13.23 -0.65 -2.98
N PHE A 113 12.62 -1.66 -3.63
CA PHE A 113 12.98 -2.03 -5.01
C PHE A 113 12.62 -0.96 -6.02
N ASP A 114 11.44 -0.35 -5.88
CA ASP A 114 10.99 0.76 -6.73
C ASP A 114 11.97 1.94 -6.65
N ALA A 115 12.53 2.20 -5.46
CA ALA A 115 13.60 3.18 -5.26
C ALA A 115 14.95 2.80 -5.93
N GLY A 116 15.06 1.61 -6.51
CA GLY A 116 16.30 1.11 -7.11
C GLY A 116 17.39 0.76 -6.08
N ILE A 117 17.02 0.59 -4.81
CA ILE A 117 17.96 0.32 -3.72
C ILE A 117 17.97 -1.17 -3.41
N ASN A 118 19.16 -1.74 -3.19
CA ASN A 118 19.28 -3.10 -2.67
C ASN A 118 18.93 -3.12 -1.16
N PRO A 119 17.89 -3.86 -0.71
CA PRO A 119 17.51 -3.89 0.70
C PRO A 119 18.63 -4.35 1.65
N LEU A 120 19.59 -5.14 1.15
CA LEU A 120 20.72 -5.59 1.96
C LEU A 120 21.64 -4.43 2.36
N GLU A 121 21.71 -3.37 1.57
CA GLU A 121 22.51 -2.18 1.86
C GLU A 121 21.91 -1.31 2.97
N LEU A 122 20.63 -1.51 3.27
CA LEU A 122 19.93 -0.83 4.35
C LEU A 122 20.22 -1.46 5.72
N ARG A 123 20.71 -2.71 5.74
CA ARG A 123 20.97 -3.45 6.97
C ARG A 123 22.08 -2.78 7.79
N GLY A 124 21.81 -2.52 9.06
CA GLY A 124 22.77 -1.91 9.98
C GLY A 124 22.89 -0.37 9.86
N LYS A 125 22.12 0.26 8.95
CA LYS A 125 22.02 1.72 8.87
C LYS A 125 20.98 2.24 9.86
N LYS A 126 21.09 3.53 10.19
CA LYS A 126 20.12 4.24 11.04
C LYS A 126 18.89 4.63 10.21
N ILE A 127 17.92 3.73 10.13
CA ILE A 127 16.68 3.91 9.37
C ILE A 127 15.50 3.91 10.35
N GLY A 128 14.66 4.93 10.26
CA GLY A 128 13.40 5.01 11.00
C GLY A 128 12.28 4.33 10.21
N VAL A 129 11.37 3.65 10.91
CA VAL A 129 10.14 3.09 10.35
C VAL A 129 8.96 3.70 11.07
N PHE A 130 8.06 4.32 10.32
CA PHE A 130 6.86 4.96 10.84
C PHE A 130 5.63 4.35 10.19
N ILE A 131 4.69 3.85 11.00
CA ILE A 131 3.49 3.14 10.52
C ILE A 131 2.27 3.85 11.10
N GLY A 132 1.38 4.29 10.21
CA GLY A 132 0.04 4.78 10.59
C GLY A 132 -0.96 3.64 10.57
N ALA A 133 -1.54 3.30 11.72
CA ALA A 133 -2.58 2.28 11.84
C ALA A 133 -3.68 2.78 12.79
N ALA A 134 -4.95 2.50 12.45
CA ALA A 134 -6.11 2.93 13.25
C ALA A 134 -6.87 1.76 13.89
N PHE A 135 -6.92 0.61 13.22
CA PHE A 135 -7.68 -0.56 13.68
C PHE A 135 -6.86 -1.83 13.49
N SER A 136 -6.89 -2.71 14.49
CA SER A 136 -6.35 -4.07 14.45
C SER A 136 -7.49 -5.02 14.78
N GLU A 137 -8.26 -5.43 13.76
CA GLU A 137 -9.43 -6.29 13.97
C GLU A 137 -9.03 -7.75 14.18
N SER A 138 -7.98 -8.20 13.49
CA SER A 138 -7.54 -9.60 13.51
C SER A 138 -7.00 -10.02 14.88
N GLU A 139 -6.39 -9.09 15.63
CA GLU A 139 -5.82 -9.37 16.95
C GLU A 139 -6.85 -9.95 17.92
N LYS A 140 -8.08 -9.43 17.93
CA LYS A 140 -9.17 -9.94 18.78
C LYS A 140 -9.58 -11.37 18.41
N LEU A 141 -9.64 -11.66 17.11
CA LEU A 141 -9.98 -12.99 16.58
C LEU A 141 -8.87 -14.01 16.84
N ILE A 142 -7.61 -13.62 16.60
CA ILE A 142 -6.44 -14.47 16.82
C ILE A 142 -6.27 -14.78 18.31
N ILE A 143 -6.47 -13.81 19.20
CA ILE A 143 -6.47 -14.04 20.65
C ILE A 143 -7.55 -15.07 21.03
N TYR A 144 -8.77 -14.92 20.50
CA TYR A 144 -9.85 -15.88 20.79
C TYR A 144 -9.55 -17.29 20.27
N GLU A 145 -9.04 -17.44 19.04
CA GLU A 145 -8.70 -18.77 18.48
C GLU A 145 -7.44 -19.39 19.10
N SER A 146 -6.39 -18.60 19.37
CA SER A 146 -5.12 -19.09 19.92
C SER A 146 -5.26 -19.60 21.35
N ILE A 147 -6.13 -18.98 22.16
CA ILE A 147 -6.49 -19.46 23.50
C ILE A 147 -7.18 -20.83 23.41
N GLN A 148 -7.92 -21.10 22.33
CA GLN A 148 -8.66 -22.36 22.12
C GLN A 148 -7.81 -23.48 21.49
N ARG A 149 -6.70 -23.15 20.79
CA ARG A 149 -5.96 -24.10 19.92
C ARG A 149 -4.43 -24.09 20.11
N ASN A 150 -3.87 -24.34 21.30
CA ASN A 150 -2.46 -24.84 21.50
C ASN A 150 -1.42 -23.92 22.17
N GLY A 151 -1.76 -22.91 22.97
CA GLY A 151 -0.79 -22.32 23.90
C GLY A 151 0.46 -21.66 23.30
N PHE A 152 0.46 -21.38 21.99
CA PHE A 152 1.45 -20.48 21.37
C PHE A 152 0.91 -19.05 21.48
N GLY A 153 1.45 -18.32 22.45
CA GLY A 153 1.18 -16.89 22.60
C GLY A 153 1.77 -16.06 21.47
N ILE A 154 1.26 -14.85 21.32
CA ILE A 154 1.78 -13.81 20.43
C ILE A 154 3.28 -13.66 20.71
N THR A 155 4.10 -13.97 19.72
CA THR A 155 5.55 -13.73 19.80
C THR A 155 5.86 -12.47 19.03
N GLY A 156 6.21 -11.40 19.76
CA GLY A 156 6.95 -10.21 19.29
C GLY A 156 6.21 -9.28 18.35
#